data_AF-W8RSA9-F1
#
_entry.id   AF-W8RSA9-F1
#
_cell.length_a   1.000
_cell.length_b   1.000
_cell.length_c   1.000
_cell.angle_alpha   90.00
_cell.angle_beta   90.00
_cell.angle_gamma   90.00
#
_symmetry.space_group_name_H-M   'P 1'
#
loop_
_entity.id
_entity.type
_entity.pdbx_description
1 polymer ?
#
loop_
_entity_poly.entity_id
_entity_poly.type
_entity_poly.pdbx_seq_one_letter_code
_entity_poly.pdbx_strand_id
1 'polypeptide(L)'
;MPQLDFSTFPNQIFWLVVTLLAIWLILDKVALPRIAAVLAERQGTLTNDLAAAEDLKRQAAEAEKAYDKALADARAEAHRIADETRAEIQAGLAEATARADEQIAAKAAESEARIAEIQASAAQSVEEVARDVTAEIVAAVAPGKTVDANAINAAITARMRGQA
;
A
#
# COMPACT_ATOMS: atom_id res chain seq x y z
N MET A 1 27.21 -107.03 -11.95
CA MET A 1 27.50 -105.72 -11.31
C MET A 1 26.49 -105.53 -10.19
N PRO A 2 26.91 -105.43 -8.92
CA PRO A 2 26.00 -105.39 -7.76
C PRO A 2 25.09 -104.14 -7.70
N GLN A 3 25.19 -103.24 -8.68
CA GLN A 3 24.42 -101.99 -8.79
C GLN A 3 23.08 -102.17 -9.54
N LEU A 4 22.86 -103.32 -10.19
CA LEU A 4 21.65 -103.64 -10.94
C LEU A 4 20.88 -104.79 -10.28
N ASP A 5 20.73 -104.72 -8.95
CA ASP A 5 19.88 -105.64 -8.20
C ASP A 5 18.45 -105.09 -8.07
N PHE A 6 17.59 -105.54 -8.97
CA PHE A 6 16.18 -105.13 -9.08
C PHE A 6 15.33 -105.48 -7.86
N SER A 7 15.79 -106.34 -6.96
CA SER A 7 15.07 -106.69 -5.73
C SER A 7 14.90 -105.50 -4.77
N THR A 8 15.80 -104.50 -4.84
CA THR A 8 15.79 -103.31 -3.97
C THR A 8 15.03 -102.11 -4.54
N PHE A 9 14.73 -102.12 -5.85
CA PHE A 9 14.15 -101.00 -6.58
C PHE A 9 12.75 -100.62 -6.06
N PRO A 10 11.83 -101.56 -5.75
CA PRO A 10 10.51 -101.19 -5.22
C PRO A 10 10.56 -100.38 -3.93
N ASN A 11 11.48 -100.73 -3.02
CA ASN A 11 11.65 -100.01 -1.75
C ASN A 11 12.24 -98.61 -1.98
N GLN A 12 13.24 -98.49 -2.87
CA GLN A 12 13.80 -97.19 -3.24
C GLN A 12 12.77 -96.27 -3.92
N ILE A 13 11.97 -96.81 -4.84
CA ILE A 13 10.90 -96.08 -5.53
C ILE A 13 9.82 -95.65 -4.53
N PHE A 14 9.42 -96.51 -3.60
CA PHE A 14 8.45 -96.16 -2.55
C PHE A 14 8.93 -94.95 -1.73
N TRP A 15 10.15 -95.00 -1.19
CA TRP A 15 10.69 -93.88 -0.41
C TRP A 15 10.95 -92.63 -1.25
N LEU A 16 11.33 -92.77 -2.52
CA LEU A 16 11.44 -91.64 -3.45
C LEU A 16 10.10 -90.92 -3.61
N VAL A 17 9.01 -91.66 -3.83
CA VAL A 17 7.67 -91.07 -3.96
C VAL A 17 7.23 -90.43 -2.64
N VAL A 18 7.43 -91.11 -1.51
CA VAL A 18 7.08 -90.59 -0.17
C VAL A 18 7.82 -89.28 0.13
N THR A 19 9.14 -89.25 -0.10
CA THR A 19 9.97 -88.06 0.14
C THR A 19 9.64 -86.93 -0.82
N LEU A 20 9.38 -87.23 -2.10
CA LEU A 20 8.94 -86.23 -3.08
C LEU A 20 7.60 -85.59 -2.67
N LEU A 21 6.63 -86.40 -2.25
CA LEU A 21 5.34 -85.91 -1.77
C LEU A 21 5.49 -85.10 -0.48
N ALA A 22 6.35 -85.52 0.45
CA ALA A 22 6.63 -84.77 1.66
C ALA A 22 7.24 -83.39 1.34
N ILE A 23 8.23 -83.32 0.44
CA ILE A 23 8.82 -82.06 -0.02
C ILE A 23 7.78 -81.19 -0.72
N TRP A 24 6.98 -81.78 -1.61
CA TRP A 24 5.92 -81.06 -2.33
C TRP A 24 4.91 -80.43 -1.37
N LEU A 25 4.47 -81.18 -0.35
CA LEU A 25 3.57 -80.66 0.69
C LEU A 25 4.21 -79.53 1.52
N ILE A 26 5.50 -79.64 1.86
CA ILE A 26 6.21 -78.58 2.58
C ILE A 26 6.32 -77.32 1.72
N LEU A 27 6.62 -77.46 0.43
CA LEU A 27 6.72 -76.33 -0.48
C LEU A 27 5.35 -75.65 -0.68
N ASP A 28 4.31 -76.43 -0.94
CA ASP A 28 2.94 -75.94 -1.14
C ASP A 28 2.36 -75.27 0.11
N LYS A 29 2.52 -75.90 1.28
CA LYS A 29 1.89 -75.45 2.53
C LYS A 29 2.71 -74.47 3.35
N VAL A 30 4.03 -74.41 3.15
CA VAL A 30 4.91 -73.59 4.01
C VAL A 30 5.76 -72.61 3.19
N ALA A 31 6.50 -73.06 2.19
CA ALA A 31 7.46 -72.20 1.50
C ALA A 31 6.77 -71.15 0.61
N LEU A 32 5.86 -71.59 -0.28
CA LEU A 32 5.11 -70.71 -1.17
C LEU A 32 4.24 -69.67 -0.42
N PRO A 33 3.44 -70.04 0.60
CA PRO A 33 2.62 -69.06 1.30
C PRO A 33 3.45 -68.03 2.09
N ARG A 34 4.62 -68.41 2.62
CA ARG A 34 5.55 -67.44 3.24
C ARG A 34 6.09 -66.42 2.25
N ILE A 35 6.48 -66.87 1.05
CA ILE A 35 6.97 -65.97 -0.01
C ILE A 35 5.84 -65.05 -0.49
N ALA A 36 4.63 -65.60 -0.68
CA ALA A 36 3.47 -64.82 -1.08
C ALA A 36 3.12 -63.74 -0.03
N ALA A 37 3.21 -64.07 1.26
CA ALA A 37 2.97 -63.11 2.34
C ALA A 37 3.95 -61.92 2.30
N VAL A 38 5.26 -62.18 2.13
CA VAL A 38 6.27 -61.12 2.03
C VAL A 38 6.06 -60.26 0.78
N LEU A 39 5.70 -60.88 -0.34
CA LEU A 39 5.42 -60.14 -1.57
C LEU A 39 4.17 -59.26 -1.44
N ALA A 40 3.10 -59.79 -0.83
CA ALA A 40 1.88 -59.04 -0.56
C ALA A 40 2.12 -57.87 0.41
N GLU A 41 2.93 -58.08 1.45
CA GLU A 41 3.32 -57.02 2.38
C GLU A 41 4.05 -55.88 1.63
N ARG A 42 5.07 -56.21 0.83
CA ARG A 42 5.82 -55.22 0.03
C ARG A 42 4.94 -54.50 -0.98
N GLN A 43 4.04 -55.21 -1.64
CA GLN A 43 3.11 -54.61 -2.59
C GLN A 43 2.13 -53.68 -1.88
N GLY A 44 1.67 -54.06 -0.68
CA GLY A 44 0.83 -53.24 0.18
C GLY A 44 1.54 -51.96 0.62
N THR A 45 2.77 -52.05 1.12
CA THR A 45 3.55 -50.87 1.52
C THR A 45 3.81 -49.95 0.33
N LEU A 46 4.22 -50.50 -0.83
CA LEU A 46 4.49 -49.69 -2.01
C LEU A 46 3.24 -48.96 -2.52
N THR A 47 2.09 -49.64 -2.52
CA THR A 47 0.82 -49.05 -2.93
C THR A 47 0.39 -47.94 -1.97
N ASN A 48 0.54 -48.17 -0.66
CA ASN A 48 0.23 -47.17 0.35
C ASN A 48 1.15 -45.95 0.24
N ASP A 49 2.45 -46.16 0.07
CA ASP A 49 3.43 -45.08 -0.06
C ASP A 49 3.21 -44.28 -1.35
N LEU A 50 2.85 -44.95 -2.45
CA LEU A 50 2.49 -44.29 -3.70
C LEU A 50 1.23 -43.43 -3.54
N ALA A 51 0.18 -43.98 -2.92
CA ALA A 51 -1.05 -43.24 -2.66
C ALA A 51 -0.81 -42.01 -1.76
N ALA A 52 0.01 -42.17 -0.72
CA ALA A 52 0.40 -41.06 0.15
C ALA A 52 1.20 -39.99 -0.60
N ALA A 53 2.14 -40.40 -1.47
CA ALA A 53 2.91 -39.47 -2.28
C ALA A 53 2.05 -38.71 -3.29
N GLU A 54 1.09 -39.37 -3.94
CA GLU A 54 0.14 -38.73 -4.85
C GLU A 54 -0.77 -37.74 -4.12
N ASP A 55 -1.25 -38.11 -2.93
CA ASP A 55 -2.07 -37.22 -2.12
C ASP A 55 -1.30 -35.98 -1.65
N LEU A 56 -0.08 -36.16 -1.14
CA LEU A 56 0.79 -35.04 -0.78
C LEU A 56 1.11 -34.14 -1.97
N LYS A 57 1.33 -34.72 -3.16
CA LYS A 57 1.56 -33.95 -4.39
C LYS A 57 0.32 -33.14 -4.78
N ARG A 58 -0.87 -33.72 -4.66
CA ARG A 58 -2.14 -33.01 -4.90
C ARG A 58 -2.33 -31.88 -3.91
N GLN A 59 -2.16 -32.14 -2.61
CA GLN A 59 -2.26 -31.12 -1.56
C GLN A 59 -1.27 -29.97 -1.78
N ALA A 60 -0.03 -30.28 -2.17
CA ALA A 60 0.98 -29.27 -2.49
C ALA A 60 0.54 -28.40 -3.68
N ALA A 61 0.04 -29.00 -4.76
CA ALA A 61 -0.43 -28.26 -5.93
C ALA A 61 -1.69 -27.41 -5.63
N GLU A 62 -2.58 -27.88 -4.76
CA GLU A 62 -3.73 -27.10 -4.29
C GLU A 62 -3.30 -25.93 -3.40
N ALA A 63 -2.36 -26.15 -2.50
CA ALA A 63 -1.79 -25.12 -1.64
C ALA A 63 -1.04 -24.05 -2.45
N GLU A 64 -0.26 -24.45 -3.46
CA GLU A 64 0.42 -23.53 -4.38
C GLU A 64 -0.59 -22.65 -5.13
N LYS A 65 -1.64 -23.23 -5.70
CA LYS A 65 -2.71 -22.47 -6.36
C LYS A 65 -3.43 -21.50 -5.41
N ALA A 66 -3.71 -21.93 -4.18
CA ALA A 66 -4.34 -21.09 -3.18
C ALA A 66 -3.43 -19.93 -2.77
N TYR A 67 -2.12 -20.20 -2.61
CA TYR A 67 -1.10 -19.19 -2.31
C TYR A 67 -0.98 -18.16 -3.44
N ASP A 68 -0.85 -18.61 -4.68
CA ASP A 68 -0.73 -17.73 -5.85
C ASP A 68 -1.97 -16.85 -6.01
N LYS A 69 -3.16 -17.42 -5.80
CA LYS A 69 -4.41 -16.65 -5.80
C LYS A 69 -4.41 -15.60 -4.69
N ALA A 70 -4.10 -15.98 -3.46
CA ALA A 70 -4.05 -15.05 -2.32
C ALA A 70 -3.02 -13.93 -2.55
N LEU A 71 -1.88 -14.23 -3.17
CA LEU A 71 -0.87 -13.24 -3.51
C LEU A 71 -1.35 -12.28 -4.61
N ALA A 72 -2.04 -12.79 -5.63
CA ALA A 72 -2.64 -11.96 -6.68
C ALA A 72 -3.72 -11.03 -6.12
N ASP A 73 -4.63 -11.58 -5.30
CA ASP A 73 -5.71 -10.83 -4.65
C ASP A 73 -5.14 -9.75 -3.72
N ALA A 74 -4.12 -10.08 -2.91
CA ALA A 74 -3.45 -9.11 -2.02
C ALA A 74 -2.76 -7.98 -2.80
N ARG A 75 -2.14 -8.27 -3.94
CA ARG A 75 -1.53 -7.25 -4.81
C ARG A 75 -2.58 -6.35 -5.43
N ALA A 76 -3.67 -6.92 -5.94
CA ALA A 76 -4.78 -6.15 -6.50
C ALA A 76 -5.41 -5.23 -5.44
N GLU A 77 -5.60 -5.73 -4.23
CA GLU A 77 -6.13 -4.97 -3.11
C GLU A 77 -5.18 -3.84 -2.69
N ALA A 78 -3.88 -4.10 -2.61
CA ALA A 78 -2.89 -3.06 -2.31
C ALA A 78 -2.88 -1.94 -3.36
N HIS A 79 -3.01 -2.29 -4.65
CA HIS A 79 -3.13 -1.29 -5.71
C HIS A 79 -4.42 -0.48 -5.58
N ARG A 80 -5.55 -1.14 -5.30
CA ARG A 80 -6.84 -0.47 -5.08
C ARG A 80 -6.75 0.54 -3.93
N ILE A 81 -6.22 0.13 -2.78
CA ILE A 81 -6.05 0.99 -1.61
C ILE A 81 -5.13 2.17 -1.95
N ALA A 82 -4.03 1.93 -2.66
CA ALA A 82 -3.10 3.00 -3.04
C ALA A 82 -3.76 4.04 -3.96
N ASP A 83 -4.58 3.60 -4.92
CA ASP A 83 -5.28 4.48 -5.85
C ASP A 83 -6.42 5.25 -5.18
N GLU A 84 -7.19 4.58 -4.31
CA GLU A 84 -8.23 5.22 -3.48
C GLU A 84 -7.63 6.28 -2.55
N THR A 85 -6.56 5.94 -1.84
CA THR A 85 -5.84 6.88 -0.95
C THR A 85 -5.30 8.08 -1.73
N ARG A 86 -4.75 7.87 -2.94
CA ARG A 86 -4.28 8.98 -3.79
C ARG A 86 -5.43 9.88 -4.21
N ALA A 87 -6.57 9.32 -4.58
CA ALA A 87 -7.75 10.08 -4.96
C ALA A 87 -8.28 10.92 -3.78
N GLU A 88 -8.37 10.32 -2.59
CA GLU A 88 -8.79 11.02 -1.36
C GLU A 88 -7.83 12.17 -1.00
N ILE A 89 -6.51 11.92 -1.05
CA ILE A 89 -5.51 12.95 -0.79
C ILE A 89 -5.62 14.09 -1.80
N GLN A 90 -5.80 13.80 -3.09
CA GLN A 90 -5.96 14.83 -4.12
C GLN A 90 -7.22 15.67 -3.89
N ALA A 91 -8.34 15.03 -3.53
CA ALA A 91 -9.58 15.73 -3.22
C ALA A 91 -9.43 16.62 -1.98
N GLY A 92 -8.85 16.09 -0.90
CA GLY A 92 -8.59 16.86 0.32
C GLY A 92 -7.62 18.02 0.10
N LEU A 93 -6.58 17.81 -0.72
CA LEU A 93 -5.66 18.88 -1.11
C LEU A 93 -6.37 19.98 -1.90
N ALA A 94 -7.19 19.61 -2.89
CA ALA A 94 -7.95 20.57 -3.68
C ALA A 94 -8.91 21.41 -2.81
N GLU A 95 -9.60 20.78 -1.86
CA GLU A 95 -10.46 21.47 -0.89
C GLU A 95 -9.66 22.42 0.01
N ALA A 96 -8.53 21.96 0.55
CA ALA A 96 -7.67 22.77 1.40
C ALA A 96 -7.08 23.97 0.65
N THR A 97 -6.66 23.78 -0.61
CA THR A 97 -6.17 24.85 -1.48
C THR A 97 -7.26 25.87 -1.77
N ALA A 98 -8.47 25.43 -2.14
CA ALA A 98 -9.59 26.34 -2.40
C ALA A 98 -9.93 27.19 -1.16
N ARG A 99 -9.98 26.59 0.04
CA ARG A 99 -10.18 27.32 1.30
C ARG A 99 -9.05 28.29 1.60
N ALA A 100 -7.80 27.90 1.33
CA ALA A 100 -6.66 28.79 1.53
C ALA A 100 -6.72 29.99 0.59
N ASP A 101 -7.07 29.78 -0.68
CA ASP A 101 -7.22 30.84 -1.67
C ASP A 101 -8.35 31.83 -1.30
N GLU A 102 -9.49 31.33 -0.81
CA GLU A 102 -10.58 32.17 -0.29
C GLU A 102 -10.12 33.03 0.90
N GLN A 103 -9.40 32.45 1.86
CA GLN A 103 -8.87 33.19 3.02
C GLN A 103 -7.82 34.22 2.63
N ILE A 104 -6.95 33.88 1.68
CA ILE A 104 -5.94 34.80 1.14
C ILE A 104 -6.64 35.97 0.44
N ALA A 105 -7.64 35.71 -0.41
CA ALA A 105 -8.40 36.75 -1.09
C ALA A 105 -9.12 37.68 -0.10
N ALA A 106 -9.74 37.12 0.94
CA ALA A 106 -10.40 37.91 1.98
C ALA A 106 -9.40 38.80 2.75
N LYS A 107 -8.25 38.26 3.14
CA LYS A 107 -7.19 39.03 3.82
C LYS A 107 -6.56 40.09 2.92
N ALA A 108 -6.42 39.81 1.63
CA ALA A 108 -5.93 40.76 0.66
C ALA A 108 -6.89 41.95 0.54
N ALA A 109 -8.20 41.70 0.37
CA ALA A 109 -9.22 42.73 0.32
C ALA A 109 -9.28 43.57 1.62
N GLU A 110 -9.19 42.93 2.79
CA GLU A 110 -9.14 43.64 4.08
C GLU A 110 -7.90 44.53 4.19
N SER A 111 -6.75 44.05 3.73
CA SER A 111 -5.49 44.80 3.75
C SER A 111 -5.51 45.96 2.77
N GLU A 112 -6.08 45.78 1.57
CA GLU A 112 -6.30 46.85 0.60
C GLU A 112 -7.22 47.95 1.16
N ALA A 113 -8.31 47.58 1.84
CA ALA A 113 -9.21 48.53 2.50
C ALA A 113 -8.49 49.33 3.60
N ARG A 114 -7.70 48.66 4.45
CA ARG A 114 -6.88 49.34 5.48
C ARG A 114 -5.84 50.27 4.86
N ILE A 115 -5.18 49.85 3.78
CA ILE A 115 -4.21 50.69 3.07
C ILE A 115 -4.91 51.93 2.50
N ALA A 116 -6.09 51.79 1.91
CA ALA A 116 -6.87 52.92 1.39
C ALA A 116 -7.28 53.89 2.50
N GLU A 117 -7.70 53.39 3.67
CA GLU A 117 -8.02 54.21 4.84
C GLU A 117 -6.79 54.97 5.36
N ILE A 118 -5.64 54.29 5.49
CA ILE A 118 -4.37 54.91 5.90
C ILE A 118 -3.95 55.98 4.90
N GLN A 119 -4.09 55.73 3.59
CA GLN A 119 -3.78 56.73 2.55
C GLN A 119 -4.70 57.96 2.65
N ALA A 120 -6.00 57.75 2.88
CA ALA A 120 -6.96 58.85 3.05
C ALA A 120 -6.66 59.67 4.31
N SER A 121 -6.40 59.01 5.44
CA SER A 121 -6.02 59.68 6.69
C SER A 121 -4.69 60.43 6.55
N ALA A 122 -3.68 59.83 5.90
CA ALA A 122 -2.40 60.47 5.67
C ALA A 122 -2.56 61.73 4.79
N ALA A 123 -3.41 61.69 3.75
CA ALA A 123 -3.69 62.85 2.92
C ALA A 123 -4.33 64.00 3.73
N GLN A 124 -5.26 63.68 4.64
CA GLN A 124 -5.86 64.67 5.54
C GLN A 124 -4.84 65.25 6.51
N SER A 125 -4.04 64.40 7.18
CA SER A 125 -3.00 64.86 8.11
C SER A 125 -1.94 65.71 7.41
N VAL A 126 -1.56 65.40 6.16
CA VAL A 126 -0.66 66.24 5.37
C VAL A 126 -1.29 67.60 5.07
N GLU A 127 -2.59 67.67 4.77
CA GLU A 127 -3.29 68.94 4.55
C GLU A 127 -3.36 69.79 5.82
N GLU A 128 -3.64 69.18 6.98
CA GLU A 128 -3.63 69.86 8.28
C GLU A 128 -2.24 70.39 8.64
N VAL A 129 -1.21 69.54 8.58
CA VAL A 129 0.18 69.95 8.85
C VAL A 129 0.64 71.04 7.89
N ALA A 130 0.26 70.97 6.61
CA ALA A 130 0.58 72.02 5.64
C ALA A 130 -0.07 73.36 6.01
N ARG A 131 -1.32 73.36 6.50
CA ARG A 131 -2.01 74.57 6.98
C ARG A 131 -1.35 75.15 8.22
N ASP A 132 -1.06 74.31 9.21
CA ASP A 132 -0.44 74.73 10.48
C ASP A 132 0.96 75.31 10.24
N VAL A 133 1.82 74.59 9.50
CA VAL A 133 3.18 75.05 9.18
C VAL A 133 3.15 76.33 8.35
N THR A 134 2.23 76.46 7.39
CA THR A 134 2.12 77.69 6.59
C THR A 134 1.66 78.88 7.44
N ALA A 135 0.71 78.67 8.35
CA ALA A 135 0.25 79.70 9.27
C ALA A 135 1.37 80.18 10.21
N GLU A 136 2.16 79.25 10.77
CA GLU A 136 3.32 79.59 11.60
C GLU A 136 4.39 80.36 10.81
N ILE A 137 4.72 79.91 9.58
CA ILE A 137 5.68 80.61 8.72
C ILE A 137 5.20 82.02 8.38
N VAL A 138 3.92 82.21 8.04
CA VAL A 138 3.36 83.54 7.75
C VAL A 138 3.41 84.46 8.96
N ALA A 139 3.11 83.94 10.16
CA ALA A 139 3.23 84.69 11.41
C ALA A 139 4.67 85.10 11.72
N ALA A 140 5.65 84.23 11.44
CA ALA A 140 7.07 84.49 11.67
C ALA A 140 7.67 85.49 10.66
N VAL A 141 7.25 85.45 9.39
CA VAL A 141 7.83 86.26 8.30
C VAL A 141 7.18 87.63 8.15
N ALA A 142 5.93 87.83 8.59
CA ALA A 142 5.21 89.10 8.50
C ALA A 142 4.63 89.57 9.86
N PRO A 143 5.47 89.85 10.87
CA PRO A 143 5.00 90.28 12.19
C PRO A 143 4.20 91.58 12.10
N GLY A 144 2.93 91.54 12.54
CA GLY A 144 2.02 92.69 12.60
C GLY A 144 1.02 92.84 11.45
N LYS A 145 1.04 91.96 10.44
CA LYS A 145 -0.03 91.89 9.42
C LYS A 145 -0.94 90.69 9.69
N THR A 146 -2.23 90.93 9.89
CA THR A 146 -3.23 89.86 10.00
C THR A 146 -3.56 89.35 8.60
N VAL A 147 -2.96 88.23 8.22
CA VAL A 147 -3.38 87.49 7.02
C VAL A 147 -4.62 86.68 7.38
N ASP A 148 -5.68 86.80 6.57
CA ASP A 148 -6.92 86.06 6.77
C ASP A 148 -6.67 84.54 6.65
N ALA A 149 -7.08 83.79 7.67
CA ALA A 149 -6.99 82.33 7.70
C ALA A 149 -7.70 81.69 6.49
N ASN A 150 -8.77 82.32 5.99
CA ASN A 150 -9.48 81.85 4.80
C ASN A 150 -8.63 81.98 3.52
N ALA A 151 -7.80 83.02 3.42
CA ALA A 151 -6.91 83.21 2.27
C ALA A 151 -5.76 82.20 2.26
N ILE A 152 -5.22 81.85 3.44
CA ILE A 152 -4.19 80.81 3.59
C ILE A 152 -4.76 79.44 3.20
N ASN A 153 -5.94 79.08 3.74
CA ASN A 153 -6.61 77.83 3.40
C ASN A 153 -6.91 77.73 1.89
N ALA A 154 -7.42 78.80 1.28
CA ALA A 154 -7.69 78.82 -0.16
C ALA A 154 -6.42 78.64 -1.02
N ALA A 155 -5.31 79.28 -0.64
CA ALA A 155 -4.03 79.16 -1.35
C ALA A 155 -3.44 77.74 -1.23
N ILE A 156 -3.53 77.12 -0.06
CA ILE A 156 -3.06 75.75 0.17
C ILE A 156 -3.91 74.74 -0.61
N THR A 157 -5.24 74.86 -0.55
CA THR A 157 -6.14 73.98 -1.32
C THR A 157 -5.91 74.13 -2.83
N ALA A 158 -5.66 75.34 -3.34
CA ALA A 158 -5.31 75.55 -4.75
C ALA A 158 -3.96 74.91 -5.12
N ARG A 159 -2.97 74.96 -4.23
CA ARG A 159 -1.65 74.35 -4.46
C ARG A 159 -1.70 72.81 -4.39
N MET A 160 -2.46 72.25 -3.44
CA MET A 160 -2.65 70.81 -3.27
C MET A 160 -3.46 70.19 -4.42
N ARG A 161 -4.42 70.91 -5.01
CA ARG A 161 -5.17 70.46 -6.19
C ARG A 161 -4.42 70.64 -7.53
N GLY A 162 -3.38 71.47 -7.58
CA GLY A 162 -2.68 71.85 -8.81
C GLY A 162 -1.50 70.97 -9.22
N GLN A 163 -1.26 69.83 -8.57
CA GLN A 163 -0.17 68.89 -8.90
C GLN A 163 -0.67 67.50 -9.38
N ALA A 164 -1.91 67.42 -9.88
CA ALA A 164 -2.34 66.30 -10.71
C ALA A 164 -1.92 66.50 -12.17
#